data_AF-A0AAD8AA54-F1
#
_entry.id   AF-A0AAD8AA54-F1
#
_cell.length_a   1.000
_cell.length_b   1.000
_cell.length_c   1.000
_cell.angle_alpha   90.00
_cell.angle_beta   90.00
_cell.angle_gamma   90.00
#
_symmetry.space_group_name_H-M   'P 1'
#
loop_
_entity.id
_entity.type
_entity.pdbx_description
1 polymer ?
#
loop_
_entity_poly.entity_id
_entity_poly.type
_entity_poly.pdbx_seq_one_letter_code
_entity_poly.pdbx_strand_id
1 'polypeptide(L)'
;MRLTFDKLPLYPNLHRCKLCGKVVTHIRNHYHVHFPGRFECPLCRATYTRSDNLRTHCKFKHPLFNPDTRKFDLQTEVIDLNSSVNNVDKSS
;
A
#
# COMPACT_ATOMS: atom_id res chain seq x y z
N MET A 1 -14.48 -1.52 -15.41
CA MET A 1 -13.65 -0.33 -15.74
C MET A 1 -13.71 0.09 -17.22
N ARG A 2 -13.73 -0.82 -18.21
CA ARG A 2 -13.72 -0.43 -19.65
C ARG A 2 -14.98 0.30 -20.14
N LEU A 3 -16.10 0.21 -19.39
CA LEU A 3 -17.39 0.81 -19.76
C LEU A 3 -17.56 2.27 -19.31
N THR A 4 -16.77 2.76 -18.35
CA THR A 4 -16.92 4.11 -17.77
C THR A 4 -16.06 5.17 -18.47
N PHE A 5 -15.28 4.78 -19.48
CA PHE A 5 -14.36 5.67 -20.21
C PHE A 5 -14.45 5.43 -21.71
N ASP A 6 -14.50 6.51 -22.49
CA ASP A 6 -14.38 6.47 -23.95
C ASP A 6 -12.99 6.92 -24.39
N LYS A 7 -12.40 6.23 -25.38
CA LYS A 7 -11.14 6.65 -26.01
C LYS A 7 -11.41 7.82 -26.95
N LEU A 8 -10.52 8.81 -26.95
CA LEU A 8 -10.58 9.89 -27.92
C LEU A 8 -9.86 9.49 -29.22
N PRO A 9 -10.50 9.60 -30.39
CA PRO A 9 -9.94 9.12 -31.66
C PRO A 9 -8.68 9.91 -32.09
N LEU A 10 -8.56 11.17 -31.68
CA LEU A 10 -7.41 12.03 -32.01
C LEU A 10 -6.25 11.87 -31.02
N TYR A 11 -6.49 11.25 -29.86
CA TYR A 11 -5.53 11.18 -28.77
C TYR A 11 -5.60 9.82 -28.06
N PRO A 12 -4.76 8.84 -28.45
CA PRO A 12 -4.87 7.45 -27.97
C PRO A 12 -4.63 7.28 -26.47
N ASN A 13 -3.94 8.24 -25.84
CA ASN A 13 -3.65 8.27 -24.41
C ASN A 13 -4.72 9.00 -23.58
N LEU A 14 -5.65 9.71 -24.22
CA LEU A 14 -6.69 10.48 -23.54
C LEU A 14 -8.01 9.72 -23.56
N HIS A 15 -8.67 9.74 -22.41
CA HIS A 15 -9.92 9.06 -22.18
C HIS A 15 -10.94 10.01 -21.54
N ARG A 16 -12.15 10.05 -22.08
CA ARG A 16 -13.26 10.81 -21.50
C ARG A 16 -13.99 9.95 -20.47
N CYS A 17 -14.10 10.41 -19.23
CA CYS A 17 -14.91 9.79 -18.20
C CYS A 17 -16.41 10.01 -18.49
N LYS A 18 -17.21 8.94 -18.50
CA LYS A 18 -18.67 9.04 -18.70
C LYS A 18 -19.42 9.57 -17.49
N LEU A 19 -18.83 9.48 -16.30
CA LEU A 19 -19.48 9.88 -15.04
C LEU A 19 -19.39 11.39 -14.78
N CYS A 20 -18.27 12.03 -15.16
CA CYS A 20 -18.08 13.46 -14.96
C CYS A 20 -17.67 14.25 -16.22
N GLY A 21 -17.54 13.59 -17.37
CA GLY A 21 -17.17 14.23 -18.64
C GLY A 21 -15.70 14.65 -18.76
N LYS A 22 -14.89 14.56 -17.69
CA LYS A 22 -13.48 14.95 -17.68
C LYS A 22 -12.64 14.06 -18.60
N VAL A 23 -11.72 14.69 -19.32
CA VAL A 23 -10.70 13.99 -20.12
C VAL A 23 -9.47 13.77 -19.25
N VAL A 24 -9.03 12.52 -19.15
CA VAL A 24 -7.91 12.10 -18.30
C VAL A 24 -7.00 11.14 -19.04
N THR A 25 -5.72 11.13 -18.69
CA THR A 25 -4.75 10.15 -19.19
C THR A 25 -4.74 8.89 -18.33
N HIS A 26 -4.81 9.04 -17.00
CA HIS A 26 -4.69 7.94 -16.05
C HIS A 26 -6.05 7.44 -15.57
N ILE A 27 -6.73 6.64 -16.41
CA ILE A 27 -8.08 6.13 -16.13
C ILE A 27 -8.18 5.34 -14.81
N ARG A 28 -7.13 4.59 -14.44
CA ARG A 28 -7.11 3.81 -13.19
C ARG A 28 -7.12 4.71 -11.96
N ASN A 29 -6.31 5.77 -11.96
CA ASN A 29 -6.28 6.72 -10.85
C ASN A 29 -7.57 7.52 -10.77
N HIS A 30 -8.10 7.93 -11.93
CA HIS A 30 -9.36 8.67 -11.99
C HIS A 30 -10.56 7.83 -11.53
N TYR A 31 -10.55 6.51 -11.75
CA TYR A 31 -11.60 5.61 -11.29
C TYR A 31 -11.89 5.77 -9.78
N HIS A 32 -10.84 5.96 -8.97
CA HIS A 32 -10.96 6.14 -7.52
C HIS A 32 -11.62 7.46 -7.09
N VAL A 33 -11.78 8.44 -7.99
CA VAL A 33 -12.54 9.67 -7.72
C VAL A 33 -14.03 9.35 -7.61
N HIS A 34 -14.51 8.39 -8.39
CA HIS A 34 -15.92 7.98 -8.40
C HIS A 34 -16.20 6.78 -7.50
N PHE A 35 -15.23 5.88 -7.40
CA PHE A 35 -15.33 4.67 -6.61
C PHE A 35 -14.14 4.61 -5.64
N PRO A 36 -14.13 5.49 -4.62
CA PRO A 36 -13.10 5.43 -3.60
C PRO A 36 -13.16 4.07 -2.91
N GLY A 37 -12.01 3.42 -2.76
CA GLY A 37 -11.94 2.23 -1.91
C GLY A 37 -12.01 2.62 -0.44
N ARG A 38 -12.12 1.64 0.44
CA ARG A 38 -11.95 1.84 1.88
C ARG A 38 -10.80 0.95 2.34
N PHE A 39 -9.67 1.58 2.64
CA PHE A 39 -8.45 0.92 3.08
C PHE A 39 -8.13 1.39 4.49
N GLU A 40 -8.37 0.51 5.46
CA GLU A 40 -8.20 0.81 6.88
C GLU A 40 -6.85 0.28 7.38
N CYS A 41 -6.12 1.12 8.12
CA CYS A 41 -4.91 0.70 8.82
C CYS A 41 -5.29 -0.16 10.03
N PRO A 42 -4.77 -1.38 10.18
CA PRO A 42 -5.12 -2.24 11.30
C PRO A 42 -4.55 -1.75 12.64
N LEU A 43 -3.55 -0.85 12.63
CA LEU A 43 -2.86 -0.38 13.83
C LEU A 43 -3.49 0.87 14.44
N CYS A 44 -3.84 1.86 13.60
CA CYS A 44 -4.40 3.13 14.06
C CYS A 44 -5.82 3.39 13.55
N ARG A 45 -6.41 2.47 12.78
CA ARG A 45 -7.75 2.58 12.18
C ARG A 45 -7.95 3.79 11.26
N ALA A 46 -6.86 4.44 10.85
CA ALA A 46 -6.89 5.48 9.84
C ALA A 46 -7.42 4.90 8.53
N THR A 47 -8.40 5.58 7.92
CA THR A 47 -9.05 5.13 6.68
C THR A 47 -8.56 5.96 5.50
N TYR A 48 -8.18 5.27 4.43
CA TYR A 48 -7.71 5.84 3.18
C TYR A 48 -8.59 5.40 2.01
N THR A 49 -8.67 6.25 0.98
CA THR A 49 -9.45 5.96 -0.24
C THR A 49 -8.70 5.14 -1.27
N ARG A 50 -7.38 4.95 -1.08
CA ARG A 50 -6.47 4.22 -1.98
C ARG A 50 -5.45 3.38 -1.18
N SER A 51 -5.05 2.25 -1.74
CA SER A 51 -4.11 1.31 -1.11
C SER A 51 -2.67 1.83 -1.02
N ASP A 52 -2.22 2.59 -2.00
CA ASP A 52 -0.89 3.21 -2.01
C ASP A 52 -0.73 4.30 -0.96
N ASN A 53 -1.81 5.04 -0.67
CA ASN A 53 -1.85 5.98 0.44
C ASN A 53 -1.74 5.24 1.79
N LEU A 54 -2.48 4.12 1.97
CA LEU A 54 -2.34 3.29 3.18
C LEU A 54 -0.92 2.74 3.33
N ARG A 55 -0.31 2.25 2.24
CA ARG A 55 1.07 1.75 2.28
C ARG A 55 2.08 2.82 2.66
N THR A 56 1.95 4.01 2.07
CA THR A 56 2.78 5.17 2.42
C THR A 56 2.59 5.54 3.90
N HIS A 57 1.34 5.57 4.37
CA HIS A 57 1.04 5.80 5.78
C HIS A 57 1.75 4.78 6.68
N CYS A 58 1.62 3.48 6.42
CA CYS A 58 2.27 2.45 7.22
C CYS A 58 3.79 2.59 7.18
N LYS A 59 4.39 2.85 6.02
CA LYS A 59 5.83 3.04 5.90
C LYS A 59 6.38 4.17 6.80
N PHE A 60 5.63 5.28 6.94
CA PHE A 60 6.08 6.44 7.72
C PHE A 60 5.62 6.45 9.18
N LYS A 61 4.43 5.90 9.48
CA LYS A 61 3.83 5.92 10.83
C LYS A 61 4.01 4.59 11.56
N HIS A 62 4.25 3.51 10.84
CA HIS A 62 4.37 2.14 11.34
C HIS A 62 5.51 1.38 10.63
N PRO A 63 6.77 1.84 10.77
CA PRO A 63 7.90 1.32 9.98
C PRO A 63 8.16 -0.19 10.17
N LEU A 64 7.72 -0.77 11.28
CA LEU A 64 7.84 -2.20 11.58
C LEU A 64 6.70 -3.06 11.01
N PHE A 65 5.68 -2.43 10.41
CA PHE A 65 4.51 -3.10 9.88
C PHE A 65 4.52 -3.10 8.36
N ASN A 66 4.44 -4.29 7.78
CA ASN A 66 4.33 -4.49 6.35
C ASN A 66 2.84 -4.51 5.94
N PRO A 67 2.34 -3.47 5.26
CA PRO A 67 0.93 -3.37 4.88
C PRO A 67 0.53 -4.36 3.79
N ASP A 68 1.47 -4.86 3.00
CA ASP A 68 1.18 -5.77 1.89
C ASP A 68 0.98 -7.21 2.38
N THR A 69 1.73 -7.65 3.39
CA THR A 69 1.61 -9.00 4.00
C THR A 69 0.80 -9.01 5.30
N ARG A 70 0.47 -7.82 5.85
CA ARG A 70 -0.10 -7.63 7.20
C ARG A 70 0.74 -8.30 8.30
N LYS A 71 2.05 -8.41 8.10
CA LYS A 71 2.99 -8.96 9.08
C LYS A 71 3.75 -7.83 9.77
N PHE A 72 4.10 -8.06 11.03
CA PHE A 72 5.13 -7.27 11.69
C PHE A 72 6.47 -7.89 11.35
N ASP A 73 7.31 -7.13 10.67
CA ASP A 73 8.68 -7.53 10.38
C ASP A 73 9.53 -7.00 11.54
N LEU A 74 9.81 -7.89 12.51
CA LEU A 74 10.71 -7.58 13.61
C LEU A 74 12.14 -7.54 13.06
N GLN A 75 12.58 -6.37 12.62
CA GLN A 75 13.96 -6.18 12.21
C GLN A 75 14.44 -4.81 12.69
N THR A 76 14.90 -4.75 13.95
CA THR A 76 16.24 -4.28 14.38
C THR A 76 16.34 -4.40 15.92
N GLU A 77 17.54 -4.76 16.42
CA GLU A 77 18.03 -4.71 17.82
C GLU A 77 17.96 -5.99 18.66
N VAL A 78 18.67 -7.04 18.24
CA VAL A 78 19.65 -7.62 19.18
C VAL A 78 20.83 -6.65 19.25
N ILE A 79 20.80 -5.72 20.20
CA ILE A 79 22.04 -5.21 20.76
C ILE A 79 22.53 -6.37 21.63
N ASP A 80 23.42 -7.20 21.09
CA ASP A 80 24.07 -8.29 21.82
C ASP A 80 24.99 -7.71 22.91
N LEU A 81 24.40 -7.26 24.01
CA LEU A 81 25.06 -7.20 25.32
C LEU A 81 24.88 -8.56 25.98
N ASN A 82 25.57 -9.58 25.48
CA ASN A 82 25.79 -10.84 26.21
C ASN A 82 27.11 -11.47 25.76
N SER A 83 28.21 -10.75 26.00
CA SER A 83 29.47 -11.41 26.30
C SER A 83 29.29 -12.25 27.58
N SER A 84 29.65 -13.52 27.50
CA SER A 84 29.76 -14.48 28.61
C SER A 84 28.46 -15.19 29.05
N VAL A 85 28.21 -16.42 28.56
CA VAL A 85 28.26 -17.67 29.38
C VAL A 85 28.55 -18.86 28.43
N ASN A 86 29.49 -19.70 28.86
CA ASN A 86 30.09 -20.84 28.18
C ASN A 86 29.19 -22.09 28.06
N ASN A 87 29.43 -22.86 26.98
CA ASN A 87 29.55 -24.34 26.83
C ASN A 87 28.50 -25.33 27.38
N VAL A 88 28.59 -26.56 26.80
CA VAL A 88 28.07 -27.88 27.26
C VAL A 88 26.67 -28.21 26.67
N ASP A 89 26.39 -29.24 25.86
CA ASP A 89 27.09 -30.44 25.38
C ASP A 89 26.45 -30.96 24.07
N LYS A 90 27.27 -31.58 23.21
CA LYS A 90 26.83 -32.47 22.13
C LYS A 90 27.02 -33.90 22.60
N SER A 91 25.93 -34.67 22.72
CA SER A 91 25.97 -36.12 22.92
C SER A 91 24.93 -36.77 22.01
N SER A 92 25.47 -37.52 21.05
CA SER A 92 24.97 -38.74 20.39
C SER A 92 25.31 -38.76 18.90
#